data_AF-A0A1G0WPA8-F1
#
_entry.id   AF-A0A1G0WPA8-F1
#
_cell.length_a   1.000
_cell.length_b   1.000
_cell.length_c   1.000
_cell.angle_alpha   90.00
_cell.angle_beta   90.00
_cell.angle_gamma   90.00
#
_symmetry.space_group_name_H-M   'P 1'
#
loop_
_entity.id
_entity.type
_entity.pdbx_description
1 polymer ?
#
loop_
_entity_poly.entity_id
_entity_poly.type
_entity_poly.pdbx_seq_one_letter_code
_entity_poly.pdbx_strand_id
1 'polypeptide(L)' 'MELLEEITSYVDEELKDQNICCRMKKLIIDDCVIRKEYTIQKCMKDLLRQRFACCKSPSGLNEKIFLYISHNMNN' A
#
# COMPACT_ATOMS: atom_id res chain seq x y z
N MET A 1 14.80 14.56 -3.94
CA MET A 1 13.70 13.78 -3.37
C MET A 1 13.41 14.37 -2.02
N GLU A 2 12.26 15.02 -1.88
CA GLU A 2 11.86 15.67 -0.64
C GLU A 2 11.45 14.58 0.37
N LEU A 3 11.71 14.78 1.67
CA LEU A 3 11.42 13.79 2.73
C LEU A 3 9.96 13.31 2.69
N LEU A 4 9.04 14.17 2.25
CA LEU A 4 7.62 13.85 2.12
C LEU A 4 7.37 12.77 1.06
N GLU A 5 8.07 12.83 -0.07
CA GLU A 5 8.00 11.80 -1.13
C GLU A 5 8.51 10.46 -0.59
N GLU A 6 9.56 10.49 0.23
CA GLU A 6 10.11 9.28 0.82
C GLU A 6 9.15 8.64 1.84
N ILE A 7 8.43 9.45 2.62
CA ILE A 7 7.34 8.97 3.50
C ILE A 7 6.24 8.32 2.66
N THR A 8 5.84 8.95 1.56
CA THR A 8 4.84 8.40 0.63
C THR A 8 5.29 7.07 0.07
N SER A 9 6.50 6.98 -0.49
CA SER A 9 7.04 5.72 -1.02
C SER A 9 7.17 4.64 0.06
N TYR A 10 7.45 5.02 1.32
CA TYR A 10 7.46 4.06 2.44
C TYR A 10 6.05 3.55 2.77
N VAL A 11 5.05 4.44 2.80
CA VAL A 11 3.64 4.10 3.03
C VAL A 11 3.11 3.20 1.92
N ASP A 12 3.51 3.45 0.67
CA ASP A 12 3.10 2.68 -0.51
C ASP A 12 3.87 1.38 -0.71
N GLU A 13 4.85 1.10 0.16
CA GLU A 13 5.72 -0.09 0.10
C GLU A 13 6.58 -0.16 -1.18
N GLU A 14 6.90 1.01 -1.75
CA GLU A 14 7.70 1.14 -2.98
C GLU A 14 9.20 1.23 -2.72
N LEU A 15 9.60 1.48 -1.47
CA LEU A 15 11.00 1.51 -1.08
C LEU A 15 11.60 0.10 -1.05
N LYS A 16 12.59 -0.14 -1.92
CA LYS A 16 13.30 -1.42 -2.02
C LYS A 16 14.57 -1.50 -1.17
N ASP A 17 15.12 -0.36 -0.79
CA ASP A 17 16.35 -0.29 0.00
C ASP A 17 16.04 -0.45 1.50
N GLN A 18 16.56 -1.52 2.09
CA GLN A 18 16.35 -1.84 3.50
C GLN A 18 16.93 -0.81 4.46
N ASN A 19 18.04 -0.15 4.11
CA ASN A 19 18.63 0.90 4.94
C ASN A 19 17.72 2.13 5.00
N ILE A 20 17.11 2.48 3.87
CA ILE A 20 16.14 3.57 3.78
C ILE A 20 14.89 3.21 4.61
N CYS A 21 14.36 1.99 4.47
CA CYS A 21 13.26 1.50 5.29
C CYS A 21 13.56 1.55 6.80
N CYS A 22 14.76 1.14 7.23
CA CYS A 22 15.19 1.21 8.62
C CYS A 22 15.30 2.65 9.12
N ARG A 23 15.86 3.56 8.32
CA ARG A 23 15.94 4.98 8.63
C ARG A 23 14.54 5.58 8.79
N MET A 24 13.62 5.28 7.89
CA MET A 24 12.25 5.78 7.94
C MET A 24 11.51 5.28 9.19
N LYS A 25 11.65 4.00 9.54
CA LYS A 25 11.10 3.44 10.80
C LYS A 25 11.60 4.22 12.01
N LYS A 26 12.89 4.50 12.07
CA LYS A 26 13.48 5.27 13.16
C LYS A 26 12.93 6.70 13.21
N LEU A 27 12.84 7.38 12.06
CA LEU A 27 12.28 8.73 11.97
C LEU A 27 10.82 8.79 12.43
N ILE A 28 10.00 7.79 12.06
CA ILE A 28 8.60 7.69 12.53
C ILE A 28 8.52 7.51 14.04
N ILE A 29 9.51 6.88 14.68
CA ILE A 29 9.54 6.70 16.14
C ILE A 29 10.01 7.98 16.83
N ASP A 30 11.09 8.57 16.34
CA ASP A 30 11.83 9.62 17.02
C ASP A 30 11.23 11.02 16.76
N ASP A 31 10.67 11.28 15.58
CA ASP A 31 10.18 12.60 15.16
C ASP A 31 8.65 12.65 15.15
N CYS A 32 8.06 13.58 15.92
CA CYS A 32 6.61 13.73 16.04
C CYS A 32 5.93 14.28 14.78
N VAL A 33 6.62 15.11 14.00
CA VAL A 33 6.10 15.69 12.75
C VAL A 33 6.05 14.60 11.68
N ILE A 34 7.14 13.84 11.53
CA ILE A 34 7.20 12.72 10.58
C ILE A 34 6.19 11.64 10.94
N ARG A 35 6.07 11.29 12.23
CA ARG A 35 5.06 10.34 12.70
C ARG A 35 3.65 10.77 12.37
N LYS A 36 3.34 12.06 12.54
CA LYS A 36 2.02 12.62 12.21
C LYS A 36 1.75 12.48 10.72
N GLU A 37 2.70 12.85 9.88
CA GLU A 37 2.59 12.76 8.42
C GLU A 37 2.37 11.31 7.96
N TYR A 38 3.21 10.38 8.43
CA TYR A 38 3.05 8.94 8.19
C TYR A 38 1.66 8.44 8.58
N THR A 39 1.14 8.86 9.74
CA THR A 39 -0.17 8.43 10.24
C THR A 39 -1.30 8.93 9.34
N ILE A 40 -1.23 10.18 8.88
CA ILE A 40 -2.21 10.78 7.97
C ILE A 40 -2.22 10.03 6.64
N GLN A 41 -1.05 9.85 6.02
CA GLN A 41 -0.95 9.17 4.73
C GLN A 41 -1.39 7.72 4.80
N LYS A 42 -1.04 6.98 5.87
CA LYS A 42 -1.50 5.62 6.09
C LYS A 42 -3.03 5.53 6.22
N CYS A 43 -3.63 6.46 6.99
CA CYS A 43 -5.08 6.56 7.11
C CYS A 43 -5.74 6.82 5.74
N MET A 44 -5.19 7.73 4.93
CA MET A 44 -5.67 7.99 3.58
C MET A 44 -5.58 6.75 2.68
N LYS A 45 -4.46 6.02 2.71
CA LYS A 45 -4.27 4.76 1.97
C LYS A 45 -5.34 3.74 2.35
N ASP A 46 -5.61 3.57 3.64
CA ASP A 46 -6.62 2.63 4.14
C ASP A 46 -8.04 3.03 3.71
N LEU A 47 -8.39 4.32 3.80
CA LEU A 47 -9.69 4.84 3.35
C LEU A 47 -9.90 4.65 1.84
N LEU A 48 -8.88 4.93 1.03
CA LEU A 48 -8.93 4.72 -0.42
C LEU A 48 -9.06 3.23 -0.73
N ARG A 49 -8.28 2.38 -0.08
CA ARG A 49 -8.38 0.92 -0.21
C ARG A 49 -9.79 0.42 0.11
N GLN A 50 -10.40 0.89 1.19
CA GLN A 50 -11.78 0.53 1.55
C GLN A 50 -12.78 1.00 0.49
N ARG A 51 -12.67 2.25 0.04
CA ARG A 51 -13.54 2.82 -1.00
C ARG A 51 -13.50 1.97 -2.27
N PHE A 52 -12.31 1.59 -2.73
CA PHE A 52 -12.15 0.79 -3.94
C PHE A 52 -12.50 -0.69 -3.72
N ALA A 53 -12.33 -1.25 -2.52
CA ALA A 53 -12.76 -2.61 -2.20
C ALA A 53 -14.29 -2.76 -2.21
N CYS A 54 -15.03 -1.71 -1.84
CA CYS A 54 -16.50 -1.69 -1.89
C CYS A 54 -17.08 -1.55 -3.31
N CYS A 55 -16.26 -1.16 -4.29
CA CYS A 55 -16.64 -1.23 -5.70
C CYS A 55 -16.66 -2.71 -6.10
N LYS A 56 -17.83 -3.36 -5.99
CA LYS A 56 -18.04 -4.72 -6.49
C LYS A 56 -17.53 -4.80 -7.93
N SER A 57 -16.50 -5.60 -8.16
CA SER A 57 -16.11 -5.97 -9.51
C SER A 57 -17.33 -6.59 -10.21
N PRO A 58 -17.58 -6.30 -11.50
CA PRO A 58 -18.68 -6.94 -12.23
C PRO A 58 -18.59 -8.45 -12.04
N SER A 59 -19.69 -9.11 -11.71
CA SER A 59 -19.72 -10.56 -11.42
C SER A 59 -19.05 -11.39 -12.52
N GLY A 60 -19.28 -11.01 -13.79
CA GLY A 60 -18.66 -11.65 -14.95
C GLY A 60 -17.13 -11.48 -15.06
N LEU A 61 -16.52 -10.50 -14.40
CA LEU A 61 -15.06 -10.38 -14.32
C LEU A 61 -14.49 -11.35 -13.28
N ASN A 62 -15.14 -11.48 -12.13
CA ASN A 62 -14.74 -12.42 -11.08
C ASN A 62 -14.85 -13.87 -11.55
N GLU A 63 -15.91 -14.23 -12.28
CA GLU A 63 -16.07 -15.56 -12.88
C GLU A 63 -14.97 -15.88 -13.90
N LYS A 64 -14.60 -14.92 -14.76
CA LYS A 64 -13.51 -15.08 -15.73
C LYS A 64 -12.16 -15.28 -15.05
N ILE A 65 -11.87 -14.51 -14.00
CA ILE A 65 -10.64 -14.66 -13.21
C ILE A 65 -10.61 -16.04 -12.53
N PHE A 66 -11.73 -16.47 -11.93
CA PHE A 66 -11.82 -17.77 -11.28
C PHE A 66 -11.60 -18.93 -12.26
N LEU A 67 -12.21 -18.88 -13.44
CA LEU A 67 -12.01 -19.89 -14.49
C LEU A 67 -10.55 -19.91 -14.97
N TYR A 68 -9.93 -18.75 -15.18
CA TYR A 68 -8.54 -18.66 -15.59
C TYR A 68 -7.58 -19.26 -14.54
N ILE A 69 -7.76 -18.94 -13.26
CA ILE A 69 -6.93 -19.50 -12.18
C ILE A 69 -7.12 -21.03 -12.09
N SER A 70 -8.37 -21.50 -12.15
CA SER A 70 -8.69 -22.94 -12.06
C SER A 70 -8.10 -23.75 -13.22
N HIS A 71 -8.00 -23.16 -14.41
CA HIS A 71 -7.43 -23.82 -15.58
C HIS A 71 -5.90 -23.89 -15.55
N ASN A 72 -5.23 -22.98 -14.83
CA ASN A 72 -3.77 -22.97 -14.69
C ASN A 72 -3.25 -23.77 -13.50
N MET A 73 -4.09 -24.16 -12.55
CA MET A 73 -3.71 -25.06 -11.45
C MET A 73 -3.86 -26.56 -11.79
N ASN A 74 -4.56 -26.88 -12.89
CA ASN A 74 -4.80 -28.26 -13.36
C ASN A 74 -3.88 -28.67 -14.54
N ASN A 75 -2.93 -27.82 -14.92
CA ASN A 75 -1.85 -28.09 -15.87
C ASN A 75 -0.51 -28.10 -15.13
#